data_AF-A0A3D5GGX7-F1
#
_entry.id   AF-A0A3D5GGX7-F1
#
_cell.length_a   1.000
_cell.length_b   1.000
_cell.length_c   1.000
_cell.angle_alpha   90.00
_cell.angle_beta   90.00
_cell.angle_gamma   90.00
#
_symmetry.space_group_name_H-M   'P 1'
#
loop_
_entity.id
_entity.type
_entity.pdbx_description
1 polymer ?
#
loop_
_entity_poly.entity_id
_entity_poly.type
_entity_poly.pdbx_seq_one_letter_code
_entity_poly.pdbx_strand_id
1 'polypeptide(L)' 'MRNAINVASRVNARWFTIDVGDYERSVETAYQTATATDNLKRAAGPCEPTGPTFVLEPLN' A
#
# COMPACT_ATOMS: atom_id res chain seq x y z
N MET A 1 5.76 3.03 4.48
CA MET A 1 4.56 3.86 4.69
C MET A 1 4.84 5.23 5.30
N ARG A 2 5.41 5.35 6.51
CA ARG A 2 5.68 6.67 7.16
C ARG A 2 6.43 7.68 6.26
N ASN A 3 7.46 7.22 5.55
CA ASN A 3 8.20 8.09 4.63
C ASN A 3 7.32 8.60 3.47
N ALA A 4 6.45 7.76 2.91
CA ALA A 4 5.53 8.14 1.85
C ALA A 4 4.54 9.21 2.35
N ILE A 5 4.00 9.05 3.56
CA ILE A 5 3.13 10.04 4.21
C ILE A 5 3.86 11.38 4.42
N ASN A 6 5.09 11.34 4.94
CA ASN A 6 5.90 12.54 5.15
C ASN A 6 6.16 13.29 3.85
N VAL A 7 6.45 12.56 2.76
CA VAL A 7 6.63 13.15 1.43
C VAL A 7 5.32 13.72 0.91
N ALA A 8 4.22 12.97 1.01
CA ALA A 8 2.89 13.39 0.57
C ALA A 8 2.46 14.70 1.25
N SER A 9 2.69 14.82 2.56
CA SER A 9 2.43 16.05 3.31
C SER A 9 3.27 17.24 2.81
N ARG A 10 4.59 17.04 2.61
CA ARG A 10 5.50 18.10 2.12
C ARG A 10 5.12 18.66 0.77
N VAL A 11 4.53 17.84 -0.10
CA VAL A 11 4.13 18.25 -1.46
C VAL A 11 2.62 18.47 -1.59
N ASN A 12 1.88 18.43 -0.49
CA ASN A 12 0.41 18.56 -0.47
C ASN A 12 -0.30 17.57 -1.41
N ALA A 13 0.19 16.33 -1.49
CA ALA A 13 -0.43 15.28 -2.27
C ALA A 13 -1.74 14.81 -1.62
N ARG A 14 -2.78 14.67 -2.44
CA ARG A 14 -4.08 14.10 -2.00
C ARG A 14 -4.03 12.57 -1.91
N TRP A 15 -3.21 11.95 -2.75
CA TRP A 15 -3.08 10.51 -2.83
C TRP A 15 -1.70 10.09 -3.34
N PHE A 16 -1.36 8.82 -3.14
CA PHE A 16 -0.18 8.17 -3.70
C PHE A 16 -0.48 6.71 -4.04
N THR A 17 0.33 6.07 -4.90
CA THR A 17 0.13 4.66 -5.25
C THR A 17 0.83 3.72 -4.28
N ILE A 18 0.30 2.50 -4.15
CA ILE A 18 0.95 1.38 -3.48
C ILE A 18 0.90 0.17 -4.41
N ASP A 19 2.02 -0.55 -4.46
CA ASP A 19 2.14 -1.86 -5.07
C ASP A 19 2.36 -2.93 -3.97
N VAL A 20 1.87 -4.14 -4.19
CA VAL A 20 1.95 -5.26 -3.22
C VAL A 20 3.10 -6.22 -3.51
N GLY A 21 3.95 -5.91 -4.49
CA GLY A 21 5.09 -6.70 -4.91
C GLY A 21 4.75 -7.72 -5.99
N ASP A 22 5.80 -8.39 -6.46
CA ASP A 22 5.71 -9.40 -7.52
C ASP A 22 4.96 -10.66 -7.06
N TYR A 23 4.34 -11.33 -8.04
CA TYR A 23 3.72 -12.64 -7.86
C TYR A 23 4.76 -13.76 -7.90
N GLU A 24 4.84 -14.56 -6.84
CA GLU A 24 5.69 -15.74 -6.78
C GLU A 24 4.93 -16.98 -7.29
N ARG A 25 5.42 -17.58 -8.38
CA ARG A 25 4.72 -18.68 -9.06
C ARG A 25 4.77 -19.99 -8.27
N SER A 26 5.74 -20.17 -7.38
CA SER A 26 5.84 -21.37 -6.54
C SER A 26 5.01 -21.31 -5.25
N VAL A 27 4.39 -20.18 -4.94
CA VAL A 27 3.61 -19.97 -3.72
C VAL A 27 2.12 -20.00 -4.05
N GLU A 28 1.34 -20.61 -3.17
CA GLU A 28 -0.10 -20.73 -3.33
C GLU A 28 -0.78 -19.35 -3.39
N THR A 29 -1.64 -19.13 -4.39
CA THR A 29 -2.21 -17.82 -4.67
C THR A 29 -3.01 -17.26 -3.49
N ALA A 30 -3.80 -18.08 -2.78
CA ALA A 30 -4.60 -17.58 -1.66
C ALA A 30 -3.70 -17.09 -0.51
N TYR A 31 -2.57 -17.76 -0.26
CA TYR A 31 -1.59 -17.31 0.71
C TYR A 31 -0.99 -15.93 0.35
N GLN A 32 -0.64 -15.72 -0.91
CA GLN A 32 -0.14 -14.42 -1.39
C GLN A 32 -1.21 -13.33 -1.28
N THR A 33 -2.45 -13.63 -1.67
CA THR A 33 -3.59 -12.70 -1.55
C THR A 33 -3.87 -12.34 -0.08
N ALA A 34 -3.81 -13.31 0.83
CA ALA A 34 -3.98 -13.07 2.27
C ALA A 34 -2.86 -12.17 2.81
N THR A 35 -1.61 -12.43 2.42
CA THR A 35 -0.44 -11.63 2.82
C THR A 35 -0.55 -10.19 2.31
N ALA A 36 -0.92 -9.99 1.04
CA ALA A 36 -1.14 -8.67 0.46
C ALA A 36 -2.26 -7.92 1.21
N THR A 37 -3.37 -8.60 1.51
CA THR A 37 -4.50 -8.02 2.24
C THR A 37 -4.09 -7.56 3.64
N ASP A 38 -3.32 -8.37 4.37
CA ASP A 38 -2.88 -8.03 5.71
C ASP A 38 -1.85 -6.89 5.71
N ASN A 39 -0.98 -6.83 4.70
CA ASN A 39 -0.08 -5.71 4.50
C ASN A 39 -0.83 -4.40 4.21
N LEU A 40 -1.89 -4.45 3.39
CA LEU A 40 -2.73 -3.28 3.11
C LEU A 40 -3.45 -2.78 4.38
N LYS A 41 -3.98 -3.66 5.22
CA LYS A 41 -4.58 -3.29 6.52
C LYS A 41 -3.56 -2.60 7.43
N ARG A 42 -2.33 -3.13 7.49
CA ARG A 42 -1.23 -2.52 8.28
C ARG A 42 -0.81 -1.16 7.73
N ALA A 43 -0.86 -0.98 6.41
CA ALA A 43 -0.59 0.28 5.74
C ALA A 43 -1.69 1.34 5.98
N ALA A 44 -2.95 0.93 6.14
CA ALA A 44 -4.10 1.80 6.41
C ALA A 44 -3.94 2.58 7.71
N GLY A 45 -3.58 1.91 8.82
CA GLY A 45 -3.53 2.53 10.14
C GLY A 45 -2.68 3.82 10.23
N PRO A 46 -1.44 3.85 9.70
CA PRO A 46 -0.65 5.07 9.65
C PRO A 46 -1.24 6.20 8.79
N CYS A 47 -2.07 5.88 7.78
CA CYS A 47 -2.62 6.87 6.85
C CYS A 47 -3.87 7.55 7.39
N GLU A 48 -4.70 6.83 8.16
CA GLU A 48 -5.97 7.30 8.73
C GLU A 48 -5.90 8.70 9.39
N PRO A 49 -4.94 9.02 10.29
CA PRO A 49 -4.90 10.32 10.92
C PRO A 49 -4.23 11.42 10.08
N THR A 50 -3.65 11.08 8.92
CA THR A 50 -2.73 11.99 8.19
C THR A 50 -3.34 12.67 6.98
N GLY A 51 -4.45 12.15 6.44
CA GLY A 51 -5.20 12.77 5.34
C GLY A 51 -4.99 12.18 3.93
N PRO A 52 -3.78 11.84 3.45
CA PRO A 52 -3.61 11.32 2.10
C PRO A 52 -4.11 9.87 1.97
N THR A 53 -4.80 9.59 0.87
CA THR A 53 -5.29 8.24 0.52
C THR A 53 -4.24 7.50 -0.29
N PHE A 54 -3.91 6.25 0.06
CA PHE A 54 -3.17 5.40 -0.89
C PHE A 54 -4.11 4.63 -1.79
N VAL A 55 -3.68 4.40 -3.04
CA VAL A 55 -4.44 3.71 -4.07
C VAL A 55 -3.64 2.51 -4.54
N LEU A 56 -4.26 1.34 -4.60
CA LEU A 56 -3.61 0.13 -5.12
C LEU A 56 -3.42 0.26 -6.63
N GLU A 57 -2.17 0.16 -7.08
CA GLU A 57 -1.79 0.21 -8.48
C GLU A 57 -1.75 -1.21 -9.06
N PRO A 58 -2.54 -1.53 -10.09
CA PRO A 58 -2.41 -2.79 -10.80
C PRO A 58 -1.19 -2.71 -11.74
N LEU A 59 -0.24 -3.62 -11.56
CA LEU A 59 0.87 -3.84 -12.48
C LEU A 59 0.54 -5.01 -13.44
N ASN A 60 1.05 -4.92 -14.67
CA ASN A 60 0.73 -5.83 -15.79
C ASN A 60 1.25 -7.25 -15.60
#